data_AF-A0A662RTH9-F1
#
_entry.id   AF-A0A662RTH9-F1
#
_cell.length_a   1.000
_cell.length_b   1.000
_cell.length_c   1.000
_cell.angle_alpha   90.00
_cell.angle_beta   90.00
_cell.angle_gamma   90.00
#
_symmetry.space_group_name_H-M   'P 1'
#
loop_
_entity.id
_entity.type
_entity.pdbx_description
1 polymer ?
#
loop_
_entity_poly.entity_id
_entity_poly.type
_entity_poly.pdbx_seq_one_letter_code
_entity_poly.pdbx_strand_id
1 'polypeptide(L)' 'MEKNKEFVHEKYLGELEAHAKTLLEICEDYGKEIGELVAAKRGIEAGRIAQGDAEKTMLLGVIRFMLDCYMQK' A
#
# COMPACT_ATOMS: atom_id res chain seq x y z
N MET A 1 -32.90 0.96 -15.87
CA MET A 1 -31.74 1.87 -15.76
C MET A 1 -31.02 1.76 -14.41
N GLU A 2 -31.70 1.45 -13.30
CA GLU A 2 -31.09 1.27 -11.97
C GLU A 2 -30.15 0.06 -11.88
N LYS A 3 -30.55 -1.11 -12.41
CA LYS A 3 -29.67 -2.30 -12.48
C LYS A 3 -28.33 -2.06 -13.19
N ASN A 4 -28.30 -1.09 -14.12
CA ASN A 4 -27.09 -0.75 -14.87
C ASN A 4 -26.16 0.18 -14.05
N LYS A 5 -26.69 0.90 -13.05
CA LYS A 5 -25.88 1.70 -12.12
C LYS A 5 -25.30 0.84 -11.00
N GLU A 6 -26.05 -0.13 -10.49
CA GLU A 6 -25.57 -1.09 -9.47
C GLU A 6 -24.40 -1.94 -10.00
N PHE A 7 -24.54 -2.52 -11.21
CA PHE A 7 -23.47 -3.32 -11.82
C PHE A 7 -22.19 -2.51 -12.09
N VAL A 8 -22.35 -1.23 -12.46
CA VAL A 8 -21.23 -0.31 -12.67
C VAL A 8 -20.55 0.02 -11.32
N HIS A 9 -21.32 0.18 -10.24
CA HIS A 9 -20.77 0.40 -8.90
C HIS A 9 -20.00 -0.81 -8.36
N GLU A 10 -20.54 -2.03 -8.53
CA GLU A 10 -19.86 -3.26 -8.10
C GLU A 10 -18.56 -3.50 -8.88
N LYS A 11 -18.57 -3.27 -10.20
CA LYS A 11 -17.36 -3.39 -11.03
C LYS A 11 -16.27 -2.41 -10.58
N TYR A 12 -16.61 -1.13 -10.35
CA TYR A 12 -15.64 -0.15 -9.87
C TYR A 12 -15.14 -0.45 -8.47
N LEU A 13 -15.98 -1.00 -7.58
CA LEU A 13 -15.55 -1.43 -6.26
C LEU A 13 -14.52 -2.56 -6.35
N GLY A 14 -14.76 -3.57 -7.20
CA GLY A 14 -13.81 -4.66 -7.40
C GLY A 14 -12.47 -4.19 -8.00
N GLU A 15 -12.49 -3.25 -8.94
CA GLU A 15 -11.26 -2.65 -9.48
C GLU A 15 -10.50 -1.86 -8.40
N LEU A 16 -11.20 -1.09 -7.55
CA LEU A 16 -10.59 -0.37 -6.43
C LEU A 16 -9.97 -1.31 -5.40
N GLU A 17 -10.65 -2.41 -5.06
CA GLU A 17 -10.11 -3.43 -4.15
C GLU A 17 -8.85 -4.10 -4.72
N ALA A 18 -8.85 -4.43 -6.02
CA ALA A 18 -7.68 -5.02 -6.69
C ALA A 18 -6.47 -4.05 -6.69
N HIS A 19 -6.72 -2.77 -6.95
CA HIS A 19 -5.67 -1.74 -6.88
C HIS A 19 -5.17 -1.52 -5.46
N ALA A 20 -6.05 -1.46 -4.47
CA ALA A 20 -5.67 -1.35 -3.06
C ALA A 20 -4.80 -2.54 -2.62
N LYS A 21 -5.17 -3.77 -3.02
CA LYS A 21 -4.38 -4.98 -2.76
C LYS A 21 -2.97 -4.88 -3.37
N THR A 22 -2.88 -4.46 -4.63
CA THR A 22 -1.58 -4.29 -5.32
C THR A 22 -0.69 -3.27 -4.60
N LEU A 23 -1.26 -2.15 -4.14
CA LEU A 23 -0.52 -1.14 -3.38
C LEU A 23 -0.03 -1.67 -2.03
N LEU A 24 -0.83 -2.49 -1.34
CA LEU A 24 -0.43 -3.12 -0.09
C LEU A 24 0.72 -4.12 -0.31
N GLU A 25 0.64 -4.96 -1.34
CA GLU A 25 1.71 -5.91 -1.69
C GLU A 25 3.03 -5.19 -1.98
N ILE A 26 2.99 -4.07 -2.71
CA ILE A 26 4.18 -3.24 -2.95
C ILE A 26 4.76 -2.68 -1.63
N CYS A 27 3.91 -2.27 -0.68
CA CYS A 27 4.38 -1.78 0.61
C CYS A 27 5.02 -2.90 1.45
N GLU A 28 4.43 -4.10 1.44
CA GLU A 28 4.95 -5.29 2.12
C GLU A 28 6.30 -5.74 1.54
N ASP A 29 6.42 -5.80 0.20
CA ASP A 29 7.67 -6.15 -0.48
C ASP A 29 8.78 -5.15 -0.14
N TYR A 30 8.48 -3.85 -0.18
CA TYR A 30 9.43 -2.82 0.24
C TYR A 30 9.85 -2.97 1.70
N GLY A 31 8.88 -3.23 2.58
CA GLY A 31 9.12 -3.56 3.97
C GLY A 31 10.13 -4.68 4.16
N LYS A 32 9.87 -5.81 3.49
CA LYS A 32 10.71 -6.99 3.53
C LYS A 32 12.14 -6.70 3.06
N GLU A 33 12.31 -6.00 1.94
CA GLU A 33 13.63 -5.62 1.42
C GLU A 33 14.42 -4.81 2.47
N ILE A 34 13.80 -3.80 3.09
CA ILE A 34 14.44 -2.99 4.14
C ILE A 34 14.75 -3.84 5.38
N GLY A 35 13.82 -4.69 5.79
CA GLY A 35 13.98 -5.59 6.92
C GLY A 35 15.18 -6.51 6.76
N GLU A 36 15.32 -7.14 5.60
CA GLU A 36 16.44 -8.03 5.26
C GLU A 36 17.78 -7.28 5.28
N LEU A 37 17.84 -6.08 4.69
CA LEU A 37 19.04 -5.24 4.68
C LEU A 37 19.48 -4.81 6.08
N VAL A 38 18.52 -4.49 6.95
CA VAL A 38 18.81 -4.09 8.34
C VAL A 38 19.18 -5.32 9.19
N ALA A 39 18.48 -6.45 9.01
CA ALA A 39 18.78 -7.70 9.71
C ALA A 39 20.22 -8.14 9.46
N ALA A 40 20.68 -8.09 8.20
CA ALA A 40 22.03 -8.44 7.80
C ALA A 40 23.12 -7.59 8.48
N LYS A 41 22.80 -6.36 8.90
CA LYS A 41 23.76 -5.40 9.49
C LYS A 41 23.62 -5.25 11.01
N ARG A 42 22.42 -5.42 11.55
CA ARG A 42 22.06 -5.01 12.92
C ARG A 42 21.31 -6.08 13.71
N GLY A 43 21.09 -7.26 13.14
CA GLY A 43 20.42 -8.39 13.78
C GLY A 43 18.92 -8.45 13.53
N ILE A 44 18.35 -9.63 13.78
CA ILE A 44 16.98 -10.01 13.39
C ILE A 44 15.93 -9.04 13.96
N GLU A 45 16.04 -8.68 15.24
CA GLU A 45 15.04 -7.80 15.87
C GLU A 45 15.06 -6.38 15.28
N ALA A 46 16.25 -5.85 14.98
CA ALA A 46 16.36 -4.56 14.29
C ALA A 46 15.77 -4.62 12.87
N GLY A 47 15.96 -5.75 12.16
CA GLY A 47 15.35 -5.98 10.86
C GLY A 47 13.82 -6.03 10.92
N ARG A 48 13.25 -6.74 11.90
CA ARG A 48 11.81 -6.83 12.10
C ARG A 48 11.15 -5.47 12.36
N ILE A 49 11.80 -4.63 13.18
CA ILE A 49 11.33 -3.25 13.45
C ILE A 49 11.42 -2.42 12.16
N ALA A 50 12.55 -2.46 11.47
CA ALA A 50 12.78 -1.67 10.26
C ALA A 50 11.81 -2.05 9.13
N GLN A 51 11.47 -3.34 8.98
CA GLN A 51 10.46 -3.80 8.05
C GLN A 51 9.12 -3.11 8.33
N GLY A 52 8.59 -3.25 9.55
CA GLY A 52 7.28 -2.68 9.90
C GLY A 52 7.23 -1.15 9.80
N ASP A 53 8.35 -0.46 10.06
CA ASP A 53 8.44 0.99 9.89
C ASP A 53 8.51 1.41 8.41
N ALA A 54 9.19 0.63 7.58
CA ALA A 54 9.27 0.86 6.14
C ALA A 54 7.90 0.66 5.45
N GLU A 55 7.18 -0.42 5.78
CA GLU A 55 5.82 -0.68 5.26
C GLU A 55 4.88 0.50 5.56
N LYS A 56 4.85 0.95 6.82
CA LYS A 56 4.00 2.09 7.25
C LYS A 56 4.40 3.38 6.55
N THR A 57 5.69 3.65 6.43
CA THR A 57 6.20 4.87 5.79
C THR A 57 5.80 4.90 4.32
N MET A 58 5.91 3.76 3.62
CA MET A 58 5.51 3.65 2.23
C MET A 58 3.99 3.86 2.06
N LEU A 59 3.19 3.21 2.92
CA LEU A 59 1.73 3.37 2.90
C LEU A 59 1.32 4.83 3.14
N LEU A 60 1.93 5.52 4.11
CA LEU A 60 1.69 6.94 4.35
C LEU A 60 2.06 7.81 3.14
N GLY A 61 3.15 7.48 2.45
CA GLY A 61 3.56 8.15 1.20
C GLY A 61 2.53 7.98 0.09
N VAL A 62 2.00 6.76 -0.10
CA VAL A 62 0.94 6.45 -1.07
C VAL A 62 -0.34 7.21 -0.74
N ILE A 63 -0.78 7.18 0.52
CA ILE A 63 -1.96 7.94 0.98
C ILE A 63 -1.77 9.43 0.71
N ARG A 64 -0.58 9.96 1.02
CA ARG A 64 -0.30 11.38 0.80
C ARG A 64 -0.35 11.75 -0.68
N PHE A 65 0.26 10.95 -1.54
CA PHE A 65 0.20 11.16 -2.99
C PHE A 65 -1.24 11.16 -3.51
N MET A 66 -2.08 10.22 -3.07
CA MET A 66 -3.49 10.18 -3.45
C MET A 66 -4.25 11.44 -3.00
N LEU A 67 -3.98 11.93 -1.78
CA LEU A 67 -4.58 13.18 -1.28
C LEU A 67 -4.11 14.40 -2.08
N ASP A 68 -2.83 14.50 -2.40
CA ASP A 68 -2.29 15.60 -3.19
C ASP A 68 -2.91 15.61 -4.60
N CYS A 69 -3.04 14.45 -5.26
CA CYS A 69 -3.72 14.33 -6.56
C CYS A 69 -5.21 14.69 -6.48
N TYR A 70 -5.89 14.40 -5.38
CA TYR A 70 -7.28 14.79 -5.17
C TYR A 70 -7.43 16.32 -5.00
N MET A 71 -6.52 16.95 -4.26
CA MET A 71 -6.55 18.39 -3.96
C MET A 71 -6.05 19.28 -5.11
N GLN A 72 -5.35 18.72 -6.10
CA GLN A 72 -4.95 19.44 -7.33
C GLN A 72 -6.11 19.58 -8.35
N LYS A 73 -7.30 19.08 -8.03
CA LYS A 73 -8.54 19.27 -8.79
C LYS A 73 -9.32 20.47 -8.29
#